data_AF-A0A1I1TUB0-F1
#
_entry.id   AF-A0A1I1TUB0-F1
#
_cell.length_a   1.000
_cell.length_b   1.000
_cell.length_c   1.000
_cell.angle_alpha   90.00
_cell.angle_beta   90.00
_cell.angle_gamma   90.00
#
_symmetry.space_group_name_H-M   'P 1'
#
loop_
_entity.id
_entity.type
_entity.pdbx_description
1 polymer ?
#
loop_
_entity_poly.entity_id
_entity_poly.type
_entity_poly.pdbx_seq_one_letter_code
_entity_poly.pdbx_strand_id
1 'polypeptide(L)'
;MNKLLKLNLIGVILFLTSCTSMSPLQVHNSLPTLTKSKYITQSEIETSNCKFLTKGRSFVAPIGMTPKNDLMNAAKGIDEWVKIDGGNAYVLKNFNWVNVDKETTQLHVDFDTLICE
;
A
#
# COMPACT_ATOMS: atom_id res chain seq x y z
N MET A 1 -45.91 -16.40 -39.30
CA MET A 1 -45.39 -15.15 -38.70
C MET A 1 -44.68 -15.53 -37.40
N ASN A 2 -43.41 -15.97 -37.49
CA ASN A 2 -42.64 -16.42 -36.32
C ASN A 2 -41.61 -15.36 -35.95
N LYS A 3 -41.70 -14.91 -34.70
CA LYS A 3 -40.88 -13.89 -34.05
C LYS A 3 -39.42 -14.34 -34.03
N LEU A 4 -38.57 -13.68 -34.83
CA LEU A 4 -37.13 -13.74 -34.62
C LEU A 4 -36.81 -12.91 -33.37
N LEU A 5 -36.43 -13.61 -32.30
CA LEU A 5 -35.97 -13.03 -31.06
C LEU A 5 -34.79 -12.09 -31.34
N LYS A 6 -34.89 -10.86 -30.83
CA LYS A 6 -33.79 -9.90 -30.73
C LYS A 6 -32.72 -10.48 -29.80
N LEU A 7 -31.63 -11.02 -30.35
CA LEU A 7 -30.45 -11.36 -29.56
C LEU A 7 -29.62 -10.08 -29.40
N ASN A 8 -29.80 -9.41 -28.26
CA ASN A 8 -28.96 -8.31 -27.82
C ASN A 8 -27.53 -8.83 -27.64
N LEU A 9 -26.62 -8.42 -28.53
CA LEU A 9 -25.20 -8.76 -28.47
C LEU A 9 -24.52 -7.90 -27.38
N ILE A 10 -24.88 -8.11 -26.12
CA ILE A 10 -24.17 -7.54 -24.96
C ILE A 10 -23.43 -8.72 -24.32
N GLY A 11 -22.30 -9.08 -24.91
CA GLY A 11 -21.53 -10.26 -24.55
C GLY A 11 -20.12 -9.89 -24.12
N VAL A 12 -19.97 -9.65 -22.82
CA VAL A 12 -18.76 -9.86 -22.02
C VAL A 12 -17.57 -8.98 -22.40
N ILE A 13 -17.43 -7.86 -21.69
CA ILE A 13 -16.12 -7.20 -21.51
C ILE A 13 -15.22 -8.24 -20.83
N LEU A 14 -14.32 -8.82 -21.62
CA LEU A 14 -13.22 -9.65 -21.15
C LEU A 14 -12.47 -8.85 -20.07
N PHE A 15 -12.52 -9.33 -18.84
CA PHE A 15 -11.65 -8.87 -17.77
C PHE A 15 -10.21 -9.09 -18.23
N LEU A 16 -9.59 -8.01 -18.71
CA LEU A 16 -8.17 -7.96 -18.93
C LEU A 16 -7.52 -8.28 -17.59
N THR A 17 -6.89 -9.45 -17.50
CA THR A 17 -6.02 -9.86 -16.40
C THR A 17 -4.89 -8.83 -16.33
N SER A 18 -5.11 -7.79 -15.55
CA SER A 18 -4.12 -6.78 -15.25
C SER A 18 -3.15 -7.45 -14.28
N CYS A 19 -1.87 -7.52 -14.61
CA CYS A 19 -0.84 -7.87 -13.65
C CYS A 19 -0.95 -6.87 -12.49
N THR A 20 -1.51 -7.30 -11.36
CA THR A 20 -1.96 -6.34 -10.33
C THR A 20 -0.82 -6.00 -9.38
N SER A 21 0.08 -5.11 -9.82
CA SER A 21 0.93 -4.32 -8.91
C SER A 21 0.65 -2.85 -9.18
N MET A 22 0.46 -2.06 -8.12
CA MET A 22 0.32 -0.61 -8.27
C MET A 22 1.65 0.03 -8.69
N SER A 23 1.57 1.09 -9.50
CA SER A 23 2.76 1.87 -9.85
C SER A 23 3.32 2.60 -8.61
N PRO A 24 4.60 3.02 -8.65
CA PRO A 24 5.18 3.76 -7.54
C PRO A 24 4.40 4.99 -7.09
N LEU A 25 3.87 5.76 -8.04
CA LEU A 25 3.05 6.94 -7.74
C LEU A 25 1.72 6.57 -7.08
N GLN A 26 1.10 5.47 -7.52
CA GLN A 26 -0.14 4.98 -6.92
C GLN A 26 0.09 4.51 -5.48
N VAL A 27 1.18 3.79 -5.21
CA VAL A 27 1.55 3.37 -3.85
C VAL A 27 1.83 4.58 -2.97
N HIS A 28 2.66 5.51 -3.44
CA HIS A 28 3.02 6.71 -2.69
C HIS A 28 1.81 7.57 -2.31
N ASN A 29 0.83 7.69 -3.21
CA ASN A 29 -0.36 8.48 -2.94
C ASN A 29 -1.41 7.72 -2.09
N SER A 30 -1.45 6.39 -2.19
CA SER A 30 -2.51 5.59 -1.55
C SER A 30 -2.12 5.12 -0.15
N LEU A 31 -0.89 4.61 0.03
CA LEU A 31 -0.47 4.01 1.30
C LEU A 31 -0.62 4.97 2.49
N PRO A 32 -0.19 6.25 2.40
CA PRO A 32 -0.35 7.20 3.50
C PRO A 32 -1.79 7.47 3.92
N THR A 33 -2.74 7.36 3.00
CA THR A 33 -4.17 7.56 3.29
C THR A 33 -4.78 6.39 4.06
N LEU A 34 -4.09 5.25 4.13
CA LEU A 34 -4.56 4.02 4.77
C LEU A 34 -3.97 3.83 6.18
N THR A 35 -2.93 4.58 6.54
CA THR A 35 -2.33 4.58 7.88
C THR A 35 -3.09 5.50 8.83
N LYS A 36 -3.16 5.13 10.11
CA LYS A 36 -3.62 6.02 11.19
C LYS A 36 -2.51 6.94 11.67
N SER A 37 -1.27 6.50 11.59
CA SER A 37 -0.08 7.27 11.93
C SER A 37 0.15 8.40 10.94
N LYS A 38 0.66 9.54 11.41
CA LYS A 38 0.96 10.68 10.55
C LYS A 38 2.09 10.33 9.58
N TYR A 39 1.82 10.43 8.29
CA TYR A 39 2.87 10.34 7.28
C TYR A 39 3.65 11.65 7.21
N ILE A 40 4.97 11.54 7.22
CA ILE A 40 5.91 12.65 7.03
C ILE A 40 6.74 12.35 5.78
N THR A 41 6.79 13.29 4.85
CA THR A 41 7.69 13.20 3.69
C THR A 41 9.14 13.45 4.11
N GLN A 42 10.10 12.93 3.34
CA GLN A 42 11.52 13.13 3.62
C GLN A 42 11.92 14.61 3.74
N SER A 43 11.31 15.49 2.94
CA SER A 43 11.52 16.94 2.96
C SER A 43 10.92 17.64 4.18
N GLU A 44 9.85 17.10 4.77
CA GLU A 44 9.22 17.67 5.95
C GLU A 44 9.98 17.35 7.24
N ILE A 45 10.85 16.34 7.23
CA ILE A 45 11.61 15.95 8.43
C ILE A 45 12.43 17.13 8.97
N GLU A 46 13.12 17.86 8.08
CA GLU A 46 14.02 18.96 8.45
C GLU A 46 13.29 20.18 9.03
N THR A 47 12.03 20.38 8.65
CA THR A 47 11.20 21.52 9.07
C THR A 47 10.18 21.16 10.14
N SER A 48 9.97 19.86 10.39
CA SER A 48 9.06 19.35 11.41
C SER A 48 9.71 19.27 12.79
N ASN A 49 8.88 19.34 13.84
CA ASN A 49 9.29 19.03 15.22
C ASN A 49 9.28 17.50 15.50
N CYS A 50 9.57 16.68 14.49
CA CYS A 50 9.56 15.23 14.62
C CYS A 50 10.94 14.69 15.01
N LYS A 51 10.97 13.71 15.92
CA LYS A 51 12.18 12.98 16.32
C LYS A 51 12.06 11.53 15.88
N PHE A 52 13.14 11.00 15.30
CA PHE A 52 13.24 9.58 15.00
C PHE A 52 13.22 8.76 16.30
N LEU A 53 12.43 7.69 16.30
CA LEU A 53 12.40 6.69 17.37
C LEU A 53 13.17 5.45 16.95
N THR A 54 12.79 4.82 15.83
CA THR A 54 13.54 3.73 15.20
C THR A 54 13.72 4.00 13.71
N LYS A 55 14.88 3.65 13.18
CA LYS A 55 15.17 3.72 11.75
C LYS A 55 15.30 2.31 11.14
N GLY A 56 14.97 2.19 9.86
CA GLY A 56 15.16 0.96 9.10
C GLY A 56 14.22 -0.18 9.50
N ARG A 57 12.97 0.14 9.89
CA ARG A 57 11.94 -0.89 10.01
C ARG A 57 11.65 -1.44 8.62
N SER A 58 11.54 -2.76 8.52
CA SER A 58 11.06 -3.44 7.31
C SER A 58 9.87 -4.30 7.69
N PHE A 59 8.82 -4.25 6.89
CA PHE A 59 7.61 -5.02 7.09
C PHE A 59 7.18 -5.69 5.78
N VAL A 60 6.95 -6.99 5.86
CA VAL A 60 6.44 -7.81 4.76
C VAL A 60 4.94 -7.93 4.93
N ALA A 61 4.18 -7.24 4.09
CA ALA A 61 2.73 -7.23 4.18
C ALA A 61 2.15 -8.61 3.83
N PRO A 62 1.20 -9.13 4.61
CA PRO A 62 0.42 -10.29 4.21
C PRO A 62 -0.25 -10.06 2.85
N ILE A 63 -0.17 -11.07 1.98
CA ILE A 63 -0.75 -11.04 0.63
C ILE A 63 -2.29 -11.01 0.76
N GLY A 64 -2.89 -10.01 0.15
CA GLY A 64 -4.33 -9.82 0.03
C GLY A 64 -4.86 -10.27 -1.33
N MET A 65 -6.18 -10.18 -1.49
CA MET A 65 -6.84 -10.54 -2.76
C MET A 65 -6.67 -9.47 -3.85
N THR A 66 -6.26 -8.25 -3.48
CA THR A 66 -6.04 -7.12 -4.39
C THR A 66 -4.87 -6.26 -3.90
N PRO A 67 -4.23 -5.45 -4.77
CA PRO A 67 -3.17 -4.53 -4.36
C PRO A 67 -3.59 -3.55 -3.28
N LYS A 68 -4.88 -3.16 -3.27
CA LYS A 68 -5.42 -2.31 -2.21
C LYS A 68 -5.43 -3.03 -0.87
N ASN A 69 -5.73 -4.34 -0.85
CA ASN A 69 -5.65 -5.12 0.37
C ASN A 69 -4.21 -5.26 0.86
N ASP A 70 -3.24 -5.43 -0.04
CA ASP A 70 -1.81 -5.44 0.32
C ASP A 70 -1.40 -4.11 0.96
N LEU A 71 -1.80 -2.97 0.38
CA LEU A 71 -1.55 -1.65 0.98
C LEU A 71 -2.24 -1.48 2.33
N MET A 72 -3.47 -1.97 2.51
CA MET A 72 -4.16 -1.94 3.81
C MET A 72 -3.43 -2.79 4.85
N ASN A 73 -2.86 -3.93 4.45
CA ASN A 73 -2.08 -4.79 5.33
C ASN A 73 -0.72 -4.13 5.69
N ALA A 74 -0.05 -3.51 4.72
CA ALA A 74 1.16 -2.73 4.96
C ALA A 74 0.90 -1.55 5.91
N ALA A 75 -0.19 -0.81 5.70
CA ALA A 75 -0.58 0.31 6.55
C ALA A 75 -0.82 -0.10 8.01
N LYS A 76 -1.49 -1.25 8.22
CA LYS A 76 -1.67 -1.82 9.57
C LYS A 76 -0.33 -2.17 10.22
N GLY A 77 0.57 -2.81 9.49
CA GLY A 77 1.91 -3.15 10.01
C GLY A 77 2.72 -1.91 10.38
N ILE A 78 2.66 -0.84 9.57
CA ILE A 78 3.27 0.45 9.90
C ILE A 78 2.68 1.01 11.20
N ASP A 79 1.35 1.06 11.32
CA ASP A 79 0.68 1.58 12.52
C ASP A 79 1.01 0.78 13.79
N GLU A 80 1.12 -0.54 13.66
CA GLU A 80 1.52 -1.43 14.76
C GLU A 80 2.95 -1.13 15.20
N TRP A 81 3.90 -1.01 14.26
CA TRP A 81 5.28 -0.67 14.58
C TRP A 81 5.44 0.74 15.14
N VAL A 82 4.74 1.74 14.60
CA VAL A 82 4.74 3.10 15.15
C VAL A 82 4.24 3.07 16.60
N LYS A 83 3.17 2.33 16.88
CA LYS A 83 2.64 2.18 18.23
C LYS A 83 3.61 1.45 19.17
N ILE A 84 4.21 0.35 18.72
CA ILE A 84 5.20 -0.43 19.49
C ILE A 84 6.41 0.45 19.86
N ASP A 85 6.85 1.28 18.92
CA ASP A 85 7.99 2.18 19.12
C ASP A 85 7.65 3.40 19.99
N GLY A 86 6.37 3.60 20.32
CA GLY A 86 5.89 4.74 21.12
C GLY A 86 5.73 6.03 20.31
N GLY A 87 5.63 5.94 18.98
CA GLY A 87 5.48 7.05 18.07
C GLY A 87 4.04 7.39 17.70
N ASN A 88 3.90 8.40 16.85
CA ASN A 88 2.64 8.79 16.23
C ASN A 88 2.78 9.08 14.72
N ALA A 89 3.98 8.92 14.18
CA ALA A 89 4.30 9.28 12.81
C ALA A 89 5.32 8.30 12.20
N TYR A 90 5.40 8.33 10.87
CA TYR A 90 6.37 7.53 10.11
C TYR A 90 6.83 8.25 8.85
N VAL A 91 7.98 7.82 8.33
CA VAL A 91 8.48 8.22 7.00
C VAL A 91 8.63 6.94 6.19
N LEU A 92 7.97 6.88 5.04
CA LEU A 92 8.17 5.80 4.08
C LEU A 92 9.51 5.99 3.37
N LYS A 93 10.40 5.01 3.49
CA LYS A 93 11.73 5.03 2.86
C LYS A 93 11.71 4.33 1.52
N ASN A 94 11.02 3.21 1.43
CA ASN A 94 10.96 2.40 0.24
C ASN A 94 9.74 1.47 0.26
N PHE A 95 9.33 0.97 -0.90
CA PHE A 95 8.41 -0.15 -1.03
C PHE A 95 8.81 -0.99 -2.25
N ASN A 96 8.62 -2.30 -2.18
CA ASN A 96 8.95 -3.23 -3.25
C ASN A 96 7.88 -4.31 -3.38
N TRP A 97 7.49 -4.62 -4.61
CA TRP A 97 6.69 -5.81 -4.91
C TRP A 97 7.65 -6.96 -5.24
N VAL A 98 7.71 -7.96 -4.37
CA VAL A 98 8.61 -9.11 -4.49
C VAL A 98 7.81 -10.30 -5.01
N ASN A 99 8.25 -10.93 -6.11
CA ASN A 99 7.65 -12.16 -6.59
C ASN A 99 7.94 -13.29 -5.60
N VAL A 100 6.89 -13.87 -5.00
CA VAL A 100 7.03 -15.05 -4.13
C VAL A 100 6.81 -16.35 -4.91
N ASP A 101 6.13 -16.26 -6.04
CA ASP A 101 6.03 -17.31 -7.07
C ASP A 101 5.85 -16.66 -8.46
N LYS A 102 5.37 -17.42 -9.46
CA LYS A 102 5.22 -16.92 -10.85
C LYS A 102 4.08 -15.92 -11.04
N GLU A 103 3.07 -15.94 -10.17
CA GLU A 103 1.82 -15.21 -10.34
C GLU A 103 1.54 -14.28 -9.15
N THR A 104 2.21 -14.51 -8.02
CA THR A 104 1.98 -13.82 -6.75
C THR A 104 3.14 -12.88 -6.43
N THR A 105 2.80 -11.62 -6.15
CA THR A 105 3.72 -10.65 -5.55
C THR A 105 3.36 -10.39 -4.10
N GLN A 106 4.34 -10.03 -3.31
CA GLN A 106 4.20 -9.62 -1.92
C GLN A 106 4.78 -8.23 -1.74
N LEU A 107 4.03 -7.35 -1.05
CA LEU A 107 4.46 -5.99 -0.79
C LEU A 107 5.37 -5.93 0.44
N HIS A 108 6.58 -5.42 0.24
CA HIS A 108 7.53 -5.11 1.30
C HIS A 108 7.59 -3.58 1.45
N VAL A 109 7.60 -3.09 2.69
CA VAL A 109 7.72 -1.65 2.98
C VAL A 109 8.83 -1.41 3.98
N ASP A 110 9.65 -0.40 3.70
CA ASP A 110 10.71 0.06 4.59
C ASP A 110 10.38 1.48 5.07
N PHE A 111 10.45 1.71 6.38
CA PHE A 111 10.05 2.96 6.99
C PHE A 111 10.82 3.26 8.28
N ASP A 112 10.82 4.52 8.67
CA ASP A 112 11.29 4.97 9.97
C ASP A 112 10.08 5.38 10.83
N THR A 113 10.16 5.17 12.14
CA THR A 113 9.14 5.60 13.10
C THR A 113 9.56 6.88 13.81
N LEU A 114 8.59 7.77 14.05
CA LEU A 114 8.83 9.08 14.63
C LEU A 114 7.81 9.39 15.72
N ILE A 115 8.21 10.27 16.63
CA ILE A 115 7.31 11.03 17.48
C ILE A 115 7.35 12.49 17.04
N CYS A 116 6.18 13.05 16.75
CA CYS A 116 6.00 14.45 16.42
C CYS A 116 5.16 15.12 17.49
N GLU A 117 5.52 16.34 17.86
CA GLU A 117 4.75 17.23 18.74
C GLU A 117 3.59 17.90 17.99
#